data_AF-A0A1H6TUT2-F1
#
_entry.id   AF-A0A1H6TUT2-F1
#
_cell.length_a   1.000
_cell.length_b   1.000
_cell.length_c   1.000
_cell.angle_alpha   90.00
_cell.angle_beta   90.00
_cell.angle_gamma   90.00
#
_symmetry.space_group_name_H-M   'P 1'
#
loop_
_entity.id
_entity.type
_entity.pdbx_description
1 polymer ?
#
loop_
_entity_poly.entity_id
_entity_poly.type
_entity_poly.pdbx_seq_one_letter_code
_entity_poly.pdbx_strand_id
1 'polypeptide(L)'
;MHWIKNNLRKALVLAVISGFILSRLIIQPAPEGVLYITFNNASQQVVQQIHINFGNADSQSDLRIFRLAAGEKRLVPLLHAPAQGFNVEVTYADGTQQAFCANRGQEGWHQQVILTP
;
A
#
# COMPACT_ATOMS: atom_id res chain seq x y z
N MET A 1 -39.00 19.62 -30.11
CA MET A 1 -37.65 19.78 -29.50
C MET A 1 -37.49 19.11 -28.11
N HIS A 2 -38.56 18.89 -27.33
CA HIS A 2 -38.47 18.23 -26.01
C HIS A 2 -38.16 16.72 -26.04
N TRP A 3 -38.64 16.00 -27.06
CA TRP A 3 -38.49 14.55 -27.19
C TRP A 3 -37.02 14.09 -27.38
N ILE A 4 -36.26 14.81 -28.22
CA ILE A 4 -34.84 14.53 -28.50
C ILE A 4 -33.98 14.70 -27.24
N LYS A 5 -34.23 15.76 -26.46
CA LYS A 5 -33.50 16.03 -25.20
C LYS A 5 -33.74 14.93 -24.16
N ASN A 6 -34.92 14.32 -24.15
CA ASN A 6 -35.26 13.27 -23.19
C ASN A 6 -34.60 11.92 -23.54
N ASN A 7 -34.53 11.60 -24.83
CA ASN A 7 -33.84 10.39 -25.30
C ASN A 7 -32.32 10.49 -25.11
N LEU A 8 -31.74 11.67 -25.32
CA LEU A 8 -30.32 11.90 -25.07
C LEU A 8 -29.94 11.74 -23.59
N ARG A 9 -30.79 12.23 -22.68
CA ARG A 9 -30.61 12.04 -21.22
C ARG A 9 -30.66 10.57 -20.82
N LYS A 10 -31.64 9.82 -21.34
CA LYS A 10 -31.77 8.38 -21.07
C LYS A 10 -30.55 7.59 -21.57
N ALA A 11 -30.07 7.91 -22.77
CA ALA A 11 -28.88 7.28 -23.35
C ALA A 11 -27.62 7.56 -22.49
N LEU A 12 -27.45 8.79 -22.01
CA LEU A 12 -26.34 9.16 -21.15
C LEU A 12 -26.37 8.43 -19.80
N VAL A 13 -27.55 8.33 -19.17
CA VAL A 13 -27.73 7.58 -17.93
C VAL A 13 -27.41 6.09 -18.14
N LEU A 14 -27.90 5.51 -19.23
CA LEU A 14 -27.58 4.12 -19.58
C LEU A 14 -26.08 3.91 -19.80
N ALA A 15 -25.39 4.83 -20.47
CA ALA A 15 -23.95 4.75 -20.69
C ALA A 15 -23.14 4.82 -19.38
N VAL A 16 -23.56 5.66 -18.43
CA VAL A 16 -22.91 5.74 -17.10
C VAL A 16 -23.15 4.46 -16.31
N ILE A 17 -24.39 3.95 -16.30
CA ILE A 17 -24.72 2.70 -15.61
C ILE A 17 -23.95 1.53 -16.23
N SER A 18 -23.94 1.42 -17.56
CA SER A 18 -23.20 0.36 -18.24
C SER A 18 -21.70 0.46 -17.99
N GLY A 19 -21.13 1.68 -17.99
CA GLY A 19 -19.72 1.91 -17.66
C GLY A 19 -19.38 1.53 -16.22
N PHE A 20 -20.28 1.82 -15.27
CA PHE A 20 -20.13 1.43 -13.87
C PHE A 20 -20.23 -0.10 -13.68
N ILE A 21 -21.12 -0.78 -14.40
CA ILE A 21 -21.23 -2.24 -14.36
C ILE A 21 -19.99 -2.87 -15.01
N LEU A 22 -19.56 -2.39 -16.18
CA LEU A 22 -18.38 -2.91 -16.87
C LEU A 22 -17.11 -2.72 -16.03
N SER A 23 -16.95 -1.60 -15.33
CA SER A 23 -15.79 -1.37 -14.49
C SER A 23 -15.70 -2.40 -13.36
N ARG A 24 -16.83 -2.77 -12.75
CA ARG A 24 -16.87 -3.83 -11.72
C ARG A 24 -16.45 -5.21 -12.25
N LEU A 25 -16.64 -5.48 -13.53
CA LEU A 25 -16.24 -6.74 -14.17
C LEU A 25 -14.76 -6.76 -14.59
N ILE A 26 -14.15 -5.58 -14.77
CA ILE A 26 -12.75 -5.45 -15.24
C ILE A 26 -11.78 -5.19 -14.09
N ILE A 27 -12.26 -4.70 -12.93
CA ILE A 27 -11.43 -4.54 -11.73
C ILE A 27 -10.92 -5.92 -11.31
N GLN A 28 -9.67 -6.21 -11.64
CA GLN A 28 -8.98 -7.40 -11.17
C GLN A 28 -8.73 -7.30 -9.66
N PRO A 29 -8.70 -8.44 -8.94
CA PRO A 29 -8.20 -8.46 -7.58
C PRO A 29 -6.76 -7.91 -7.53
N ALA A 30 -6.31 -7.53 -6.33
CA ALA A 30 -4.93 -7.07 -6.12
C ALA A 30 -3.94 -8.03 -6.80
N PRO A 31 -2.87 -7.51 -7.46
CA PRO A 31 -1.97 -8.35 -8.23
C PRO A 31 -1.43 -9.49 -7.37
N GLU A 32 -1.57 -10.73 -7.86
CA GLU A 32 -0.91 -11.87 -7.25
C GLU A 32 0.61 -11.62 -7.25
N GLY A 33 1.29 -12.00 -6.16
CA GLY A 33 2.74 -11.81 -6.04
C GLY A 33 3.19 -10.49 -5.40
N VAL A 34 2.28 -9.66 -4.89
CA VAL A 34 2.62 -8.45 -4.13
C VAL A 34 2.48 -8.72 -2.63
N LEU A 35 3.55 -8.46 -1.88
CA LEU A 35 3.55 -8.50 -0.43
C LEU A 35 3.10 -7.16 0.14
N TYR A 36 1.98 -7.15 0.84
CA TYR A 36 1.41 -5.97 1.47
C TYR A 36 1.84 -5.88 2.93
N ILE A 37 2.58 -4.83 3.28
CA ILE A 37 3.03 -4.56 4.65
C ILE A 37 2.24 -3.38 5.22
N THR A 38 1.61 -3.57 6.37
CA THR A 38 1.04 -2.46 7.15
C THR A 38 2.03 -2.03 8.22
N PHE A 39 2.64 -0.86 8.05
CA PHE A 39 3.40 -0.21 9.11
C PHE A 39 2.45 0.49 10.06
N ASN A 40 2.49 0.14 11.34
CA ASN A 40 1.70 0.77 12.39
C ASN A 40 2.62 1.56 13.31
N ASN A 41 2.52 2.88 13.29
CA ASN A 41 3.23 3.72 14.24
C ASN A 41 2.54 3.67 15.61
N ALA A 42 2.96 2.74 16.45
CA ALA A 42 2.43 2.58 17.81
C ALA A 42 3.09 3.53 18.82
N SER A 43 3.99 4.41 18.37
CA SER A 43 4.64 5.41 19.20
C SER A 43 3.80 6.70 19.33
N GLN A 44 4.19 7.56 20.28
CA GLN A 44 3.65 8.92 20.39
C GLN A 44 4.40 9.93 19.51
N GLN A 45 5.44 9.50 18.79
CA GLN A 45 6.27 10.35 17.96
C GLN A 45 5.88 10.23 16.49
N VAL A 46 6.12 11.29 15.72
CA VAL A 46 6.03 11.22 14.27
C VAL A 46 7.25 10.46 13.76
N VAL A 47 7.03 9.46 12.91
CA VAL A 47 8.10 8.87 12.11
C VAL A 47 8.34 9.79 10.93
N GLN A 48 9.55 10.34 10.81
CA GLN A 48 9.94 11.20 9.70
C GLN A 48 10.14 10.39 8.42
N GLN A 49 10.81 9.24 8.54
CA GLN A 49 11.17 8.38 7.42
C GLN A 49 11.12 6.91 7.82
N ILE A 50 10.64 6.07 6.90
CA ILE A 50 10.88 4.63 6.89
C ILE A 50 11.58 4.34 5.56
N HIS A 51 12.81 3.85 5.61
CA HIS A 51 13.53 3.34 4.46
C HIS A 51 13.47 1.82 4.49
N ILE A 52 12.99 1.23 3.41
CA ILE A 52 12.85 -0.21 3.23
C ILE A 52 13.80 -0.63 2.12
N ASN A 53 14.63 -1.63 2.38
CA ASN A 53 15.47 -2.26 1.38
C ASN A 53 15.13 -3.76 1.29
N PHE A 54 14.85 -4.24 0.09
CA PHE A 54 14.49 -5.62 -0.19
C PHE A 54 15.03 -6.02 -1.55
N GLY A 55 15.19 -7.32 -1.78
CA GLY A 55 15.68 -7.84 -3.05
C GLY A 55 15.14 -9.23 -3.33
N ASN A 56 15.15 -9.59 -4.60
CA ASN A 56 14.87 -10.94 -5.09
C ASN A 56 16.11 -11.46 -5.84
N ALA A 57 15.99 -12.60 -6.51
CA ALA A 57 17.12 -13.22 -7.22
C ALA A 57 17.75 -12.33 -8.28
N ASP A 58 16.98 -11.40 -8.86
CA ASP A 58 17.35 -10.64 -10.06
C ASP A 58 17.47 -9.13 -9.82
N SER A 59 17.02 -8.61 -8.67
CA SER A 59 16.94 -7.17 -8.41
C SER A 59 17.00 -6.81 -6.92
N GLN A 60 17.46 -5.60 -6.66
CA GLN A 60 17.36 -4.93 -5.36
C GLN A 60 16.50 -3.68 -5.50
N SER A 61 15.72 -3.38 -4.48
CA SER A 61 14.77 -2.28 -4.44
C SER A 61 14.86 -1.52 -3.13
N ASP A 62 14.69 -0.21 -3.24
CA ASP A 62 14.65 0.73 -2.14
C ASP A 62 13.35 1.52 -2.18
N LEU A 63 12.67 1.62 -1.03
CA LEU A 63 11.45 2.39 -0.88
C LEU A 63 11.57 3.32 0.33
N ARG A 64 11.14 4.57 0.17
CA ARG A 64 11.08 5.54 1.26
C ARG A 64 9.65 6.01 1.48
N ILE A 65 9.23 5.94 2.74
CA ILE A 65 7.96 6.46 3.21
C ILE A 65 8.29 7.64 4.09
N PHE A 66 7.71 8.79 3.77
CA PHE A 66 7.88 9.99 4.58
C PHE A 66 6.66 10.22 5.44
N ARG A 67 6.90 10.73 6.65
CA ARG A 67 5.89 11.23 7.57
C ARG A 67 4.75 10.24 7.84
N LEU A 68 4.89 9.47 8.92
CA LEU A 68 3.83 8.65 9.48
C LEU A 68 3.51 9.20 10.87
N ALA A 69 2.31 9.76 11.05
CA ALA A 69 1.91 10.38 12.31
C ALA A 69 1.81 9.33 13.44
N ALA A 70 1.82 9.79 14.69
CA ALA A 70 1.59 8.94 15.85
C ALA A 70 0.22 8.25 15.73
N GLY A 71 0.17 6.92 15.94
CA GLY A 71 -1.03 6.10 15.79
C GLY A 71 -1.45 5.81 14.34
N GLU A 72 -0.77 6.36 13.34
CA GLU A 72 -1.12 6.16 11.93
C GLU A 72 -0.66 4.79 11.42
N LYS A 73 -1.46 4.21 10.53
CA LYS A 73 -1.14 2.99 9.80
C LYS A 73 -0.97 3.28 8.32
N ARG A 74 0.03 2.68 7.68
CA ARG A 74 0.24 2.80 6.23
C ARG A 74 0.50 1.45 5.59
N LEU A 75 -0.31 1.16 4.56
CA LEU A 75 -0.17 -0.01 3.72
C LEU A 75 0.86 0.26 2.62
N VAL A 76 1.79 -0.66 2.43
CA VAL A 76 2.91 -0.54 1.51
C VAL A 76 3.02 -1.83 0.70
N PRO A 77 2.87 -1.79 -0.64
CA PRO A 77 3.12 -2.93 -1.49
C PRO A 77 4.62 -3.09 -1.75
N LEU A 78 5.14 -4.29 -1.55
CA LEU A 78 6.50 -4.70 -1.90
C LEU A 78 6.41 -5.78 -2.98
N LEU A 79 7.20 -5.62 -4.05
CA LEU A 79 7.42 -6.69 -5.03
C LEU A 79 8.44 -7.68 -4.44
N HIS A 80 7.98 -8.44 -3.46
CA HIS A 80 8.81 -9.32 -2.65
C HIS A 80 8.02 -10.54 -2.22
N ALA A 81 8.66 -11.69 -2.12
CA ALA A 81 7.98 -12.90 -1.66
C ALA A 81 7.92 -12.95 -0.11
N PRO A 82 6.88 -13.56 0.48
CA PRO A 82 6.83 -13.83 1.91
C PRO A 82 8.03 -14.66 2.40
N ALA A 83 8.23 -14.69 3.72
CA ALA A 83 9.28 -15.40 4.44
C ALA A 83 10.74 -14.99 4.16
N GLN A 84 11.04 -14.24 3.10
CA GLN A 84 12.40 -13.79 2.79
C GLN A 84 12.88 -12.67 3.72
N GLY A 85 11.96 -11.91 4.33
CA GLY A 85 12.25 -10.76 5.17
C GLY A 85 12.77 -9.55 4.36
N PHE A 86 12.79 -8.38 4.99
CA PHE A 86 13.25 -7.14 4.37
C PHE A 86 13.89 -6.22 5.42
N ASN A 87 14.82 -5.38 5.01
CA ASN A 87 15.49 -4.44 5.91
C ASN A 87 14.66 -3.17 6.04
N VAL A 88 14.54 -2.67 7.26
CA VAL A 88 13.83 -1.45 7.61
C VAL A 88 14.75 -0.57 8.43
N GLU A 89 14.84 0.71 8.06
CA GLU A 89 15.43 1.76 8.85
C GLU A 89 14.37 2.84 9.10
N VAL A 90 14.12 3.15 10.37
CA VAL A 90 13.11 4.11 10.81
C VAL A 90 13.81 5.30 11.46
N THR A 91 13.43 6.51 11.07
CA THR A 91 13.88 7.75 11.70
C THR A 91 12.67 8.47 12.30
N TYR A 92 12.70 8.70 13.61
CA TYR A 92 11.66 9.42 14.35
C TYR A 92 11.95 10.92 14.40
N ALA A 93 10.95 11.71 14.80
CA ALA A 93 11.02 13.16 14.79
C ALA A 93 12.01 13.77 15.79
N ASP A 94 12.36 13.03 16.85
CA ASP A 94 13.37 13.41 17.83
C ASP A 94 14.80 13.05 17.38
N GLY A 95 14.97 12.43 16.20
CA GLY A 95 16.24 11.96 15.68
C GLY A 95 16.59 10.51 16.05
N THR A 96 15.77 9.83 16.85
CA THR A 96 15.95 8.41 17.17
C THR A 96 15.89 7.58 15.88
N GLN A 97 16.80 6.62 15.75
CA GLN A 97 16.88 5.72 14.60
C GLN A 97 16.88 4.26 15.04
N GLN A 98 16.18 3.42 14.27
CA GLN A 98 16.13 1.98 14.47
C GLN A 98 16.30 1.27 13.14
N ALA A 99 17.19 0.27 13.09
CA ALA A 99 17.39 -0.58 11.92
C ALA A 99 17.16 -2.04 12.28
N PHE A 100 16.36 -2.75 11.50
CA PHE A 100 16.03 -4.17 11.75
C PHE A 100 15.65 -4.92 10.47
N CYS A 101 15.80 -6.24 10.50
CA CYS A 101 15.26 -7.14 9.49
C CYS A 101 13.84 -7.55 9.90
N ALA A 102 12.84 -7.14 9.15
CA ALA A 102 11.44 -7.40 9.43
C ALA A 102 10.95 -8.70 8.76
N ASN A 103 10.05 -9.40 9.44
CA ASN A 103 9.19 -10.47 8.91
C ASN A 103 9.92 -11.62 8.19
N ARG A 104 11.19 -11.88 8.52
CA ARG A 104 11.88 -13.08 8.04
C ARG A 104 11.21 -14.34 8.61
N GLY A 105 10.92 -15.30 7.74
CA GLY A 105 10.18 -16.53 8.08
C GLY A 105 8.67 -16.35 8.28
N GLN A 106 8.14 -15.12 8.13
CA GLN A 106 6.70 -14.89 8.20
C GLN A 106 6.05 -15.18 6.85
N GLU A 107 5.10 -16.11 6.85
CA GLU A 107 4.32 -16.48 5.68
C GLU A 107 3.15 -15.52 5.42
N GLY A 108 2.57 -15.62 4.22
CA GLY A 108 1.38 -14.87 3.82
C GLY A 108 1.67 -13.50 3.19
N TRP A 109 0.78 -13.09 2.29
CA TRP A 109 0.94 -11.90 1.44
C TRP A 109 0.49 -10.58 2.12
N HIS A 110 -0.07 -10.65 3.33
CA HIS A 110 -0.47 -9.48 4.10
C HIS A 110 0.15 -9.58 5.49
N GLN A 111 1.03 -8.64 5.82
CA GLN A 111 1.79 -8.66 7.05
C GLN A 111 1.80 -7.28 7.70
N GLN A 112 2.32 -7.21 8.93
CA GLN A 112 2.35 -5.98 9.71
C GLN A 112 3.71 -5.80 10.36
N VAL A 113 4.09 -4.54 10.55
CA VAL A 113 5.26 -4.15 11.35
C VAL A 113 4.78 -3.09 12.34
N ILE A 114 5.02 -3.34 13.63
CA ILE A 114 4.71 -2.39 14.69
C ILE A 114 5.96 -1.57 14.98
N LEU A 115 5.85 -0.24 14.86
CA LEU A 115 6.96 0.68 15.11
C LEU A 115 6.82 1.25 16.52
N THR A 116 7.87 1.03 17.32
CA THR A 116 8.04 1.56 18.67
C THR A 116 9.51 1.92 18.86
N PRO A 117 9.86 3.15 19.31
CA PRO A 117 11.23 3.59 19.59
C PRO A 117 11.98 2.68 20.57
#